data_AF-A0A2E3PMX6-F1
#
_entry.id   AF-A0A2E3PMX6-F1
#
_cell.length_a   1.000
_cell.length_b   1.000
_cell.length_c   1.000
_cell.angle_alpha   90.00
_cell.angle_beta   90.00
_cell.angle_gamma   90.00
#
_symmetry.space_group_name_H-M   'P 1'
#
loop_
_entity.id
_entity.type
_entity.pdbx_description
1 polymer ?
#
loop_
_entity_poly.entity_id
_entity_poly.type
_entity_poly.pdbx_seq_one_letter_code
_entity_poly.pdbx_strand_id
1 'polypeptide(L)'
;MSPARAGRAQQPRGPYSKGAAKRKAGHSSIMRNDDAKMRVAGCAGWAHPVGSRKGRPCQGAGTAADGAQRSLRVQGRMGRGTGIKLAWMRALSLGLLAVTFTFAAAVALAADEPAVLKIDGNIASAEPLSLTRSDLEAIGMHDVVTTTPWNDELTTYTGPLIRDVLAHVGAKGDSIVAVALNNYRVVFPVSDARAYDVILAVRVNGEPIGVRDRGPVRVIYPWSEREELRSEIYYSRAIWQLSGLTLAGQATQ
;
A
#
# COMPACT_ATOMS: atom_id res chain seq x y z
N MET A 1 70.05 -20.57 -0.50
CA MET A 1 68.75 -21.14 -0.92
C MET A 1 68.04 -21.68 0.31
N SER A 2 66.87 -21.15 0.68
CA SER A 2 65.88 -21.80 1.57
C SER A 2 64.58 -20.97 1.57
N PRO A 3 63.41 -21.52 1.23
CA PRO A 3 62.15 -20.77 1.20
C PRO A 3 61.46 -20.75 2.58
N ALA A 4 60.90 -19.60 2.96
CA ALA A 4 60.13 -19.47 4.19
C ALA A 4 58.77 -20.18 4.10
N ARG A 5 58.33 -20.76 5.22
CA ARG A 5 57.11 -21.57 5.33
C ARG A 5 55.87 -20.69 5.49
N ALA A 6 55.13 -20.45 4.41
CA ALA A 6 53.90 -19.65 4.44
C ALA A 6 52.83 -20.27 5.38
N GLY A 7 52.37 -19.51 6.37
CA GLY A 7 51.29 -19.90 7.26
C GLY A 7 49.94 -19.84 6.56
N ARG A 8 49.20 -20.95 6.54
CA ARG A 8 47.87 -21.01 5.92
C ARG A 8 46.81 -20.46 6.90
N ALA A 9 46.47 -19.17 6.74
CA ALA A 9 45.38 -18.56 7.48
C ALA A 9 44.06 -19.33 7.26
N GLN A 10 43.37 -19.67 8.34
CA GLN A 10 42.07 -20.34 8.30
C GLN A 10 40.98 -19.26 8.37
N GLN A 11 40.29 -19.01 7.25
CA GLN A 11 39.10 -18.16 7.26
C GLN A 11 37.98 -18.83 8.07
N PRO A 12 37.19 -18.08 8.86
CA PRO A 12 36.02 -18.62 9.53
C PRO A 12 34.98 -19.06 8.50
N ARG A 13 34.40 -20.24 8.68
CA ARG A 13 33.36 -20.76 7.78
C ARG A 13 32.04 -20.03 8.03
N GLY A 14 31.43 -19.48 6.99
CA GLY A 14 30.04 -19.01 7.04
C GLY A 14 29.07 -20.17 7.35
N PRO A 15 27.88 -19.88 7.92
CA PRO A 15 26.97 -20.91 8.43
C PRO A 15 26.28 -21.79 7.36
N TYR A 16 26.57 -21.60 6.06
CA TYR A 16 25.84 -22.21 4.94
C TYR A 16 26.64 -23.20 4.10
N SER A 17 27.51 -24.01 4.71
CA SER A 17 28.08 -25.20 4.05
C SER A 17 27.02 -26.31 3.88
N LYS A 18 26.11 -26.19 2.91
CA LYS A 18 25.13 -27.25 2.56
C LYS A 18 25.88 -28.52 2.13
N GLY A 19 25.63 -29.62 2.83
CA GLY A 19 26.15 -30.95 2.47
C GLY A 19 25.47 -31.52 1.22
N ALA A 20 26.22 -32.22 0.38
CA ALA A 20 25.71 -32.75 -0.90
C ALA A 20 24.75 -33.94 -0.69
N ALA A 21 23.45 -33.71 -0.88
CA ALA A 21 22.44 -34.76 -0.95
C ALA A 21 22.34 -35.36 -2.37
N LYS A 22 22.13 -36.67 -2.48
CA LYS A 22 22.17 -37.40 -3.76
C LYS A 22 20.87 -37.21 -4.57
N ARG A 23 21.01 -37.04 -5.88
CA ARG A 23 19.91 -37.12 -6.85
C ARG A 23 19.24 -38.51 -6.81
N LYS A 24 17.92 -38.55 -6.91
CA LYS A 24 17.17 -39.67 -7.53
C LYS A 24 16.23 -39.09 -8.59
N ALA A 25 16.09 -39.79 -9.71
CA ALA A 25 15.11 -39.46 -10.74
C ALA A 25 13.77 -40.17 -10.45
N GLY A 26 12.65 -39.52 -10.80
CA GLY A 26 11.29 -40.04 -10.67
C GLY A 26 10.39 -39.43 -11.75
N HIS A 27 9.56 -40.26 -12.40
CA HIS A 27 8.91 -39.93 -13.66
C HIS A 27 7.58 -39.14 -13.54
N SER A 28 7.46 -38.09 -14.34
CA SER A 28 6.32 -37.78 -15.24
C SER A 28 4.87 -38.11 -14.84
N SER A 29 4.08 -37.08 -14.56
CA SER A 29 2.77 -36.78 -15.21
C SER A 29 2.44 -35.30 -14.88
N ILE A 30 1.89 -34.43 -15.75
CA ILE A 30 0.87 -34.51 -16.82
C ILE A 30 -0.57 -34.69 -16.30
N MET A 31 -1.04 -33.66 -15.59
CA MET A 31 -2.41 -33.13 -15.64
C MET A 31 -2.23 -31.72 -16.25
N ARG A 32 -2.71 -31.33 -17.44
CA ARG A 32 -4.01 -31.52 -18.09
C ARG A 32 -5.14 -30.82 -17.34
N ASN A 33 -5.39 -29.56 -17.72
CA ASN A 33 -6.72 -28.94 -17.60
C ASN A 33 -7.75 -29.77 -18.38
N ASP A 34 -9.03 -29.66 -18.05
CA ASP A 34 -10.05 -29.17 -19.00
C ASP A 34 -11.41 -28.92 -18.31
N ASP A 35 -12.13 -27.95 -18.87
CA ASP A 35 -13.56 -27.60 -18.79
C ASP A 35 -14.51 -28.14 -17.69
N ALA A 36 -15.22 -27.19 -17.05
CA ALA A 36 -16.67 -27.31 -16.79
C ALA A 36 -17.37 -25.93 -16.74
N LYS A 37 -18.15 -25.60 -17.78
CA LYS A 37 -19.14 -24.49 -17.75
C LYS A 37 -20.49 -25.03 -17.23
N MET A 38 -21.33 -24.20 -16.59
CA MET A 38 -22.68 -23.85 -17.12
C MET A 38 -23.59 -23.01 -16.17
N ARG A 39 -24.23 -22.01 -16.79
CA ARG A 39 -25.65 -21.59 -16.68
C ARG A 39 -26.28 -21.12 -15.35
N VAL A 40 -26.42 -19.79 -15.29
CA VAL A 40 -27.65 -19.00 -15.00
C VAL A 40 -28.99 -19.76 -15.07
N ALA A 41 -29.87 -19.59 -14.06
CA ALA A 41 -31.29 -19.18 -14.14
C ALA A 41 -32.09 -19.56 -12.87
N GLY A 42 -33.11 -18.77 -12.48
CA GLY A 42 -34.10 -19.20 -11.47
C GLY A 42 -34.81 -18.10 -10.66
N CYS A 43 -35.84 -17.45 -11.23
CA CYS A 43 -36.73 -16.55 -10.50
C CYS A 43 -38.16 -17.09 -10.42
N ALA A 44 -38.61 -17.52 -9.24
CA ALA A 44 -40.01 -17.70 -8.81
C ALA A 44 -40.04 -18.07 -7.30
N GLY A 45 -41.08 -17.81 -6.51
CA GLY A 45 -42.29 -17.02 -6.76
C GLY A 45 -43.55 -17.61 -6.11
N TRP A 46 -44.33 -16.76 -5.41
CA TRP A 46 -45.72 -16.98 -4.92
C TRP A 46 -45.83 -17.94 -3.70
N ALA A 47 -46.85 -17.88 -2.81
CA ALA A 47 -48.09 -17.07 -2.81
C ALA A 47 -48.57 -16.58 -1.41
N HIS A 48 -49.43 -15.56 -1.41
CA HIS A 48 -50.42 -15.16 -0.38
C HIS A 48 -51.71 -16.05 -0.49
N PRO A 49 -52.91 -15.82 0.13
CA PRO A 49 -53.49 -14.71 0.94
C PRO A 49 -53.97 -15.19 2.34
N VAL A 50 -54.92 -14.64 3.14
CA VAL A 50 -56.10 -13.72 3.04
C VAL A 50 -56.25 -13.00 4.42
N GLY A 51 -56.81 -11.79 4.59
CA GLY A 51 -57.25 -10.75 3.65
C GLY A 51 -58.28 -9.77 4.27
N SER A 52 -58.56 -8.64 3.57
CA SER A 52 -59.88 -7.97 3.38
C SER A 52 -60.75 -7.61 4.63
N ARG A 53 -61.40 -6.44 4.80
CA ARG A 53 -62.18 -5.51 3.92
C ARG A 53 -62.31 -4.14 4.69
N LYS A 54 -62.86 -2.99 4.22
CA LYS A 54 -63.47 -2.45 2.98
C LYS A 54 -63.51 -0.91 3.13
N GLY A 55 -63.75 -0.14 2.05
CA GLY A 55 -64.44 1.17 2.14
C GLY A 55 -63.67 2.44 1.70
N ARG A 56 -63.98 2.92 0.50
CA ARG A 56 -63.85 4.33 0.01
C ARG A 56 -65.29 4.88 -0.19
N PRO A 57 -65.62 6.13 -0.65
CA PRO A 57 -64.75 7.16 -1.26
C PRO A 57 -65.12 8.66 -0.98
N CYS A 58 -64.52 9.55 -1.79
CA CYS A 58 -65.04 10.83 -2.34
C CYS A 58 -65.03 12.17 -1.55
N GLN A 59 -64.22 13.07 -2.15
CA GLN A 59 -64.39 14.52 -2.41
C GLN A 59 -65.77 15.19 -2.21
N GLY A 60 -65.74 16.48 -1.84
CA GLY A 60 -66.84 17.46 -1.89
C GLY A 60 -66.31 18.90 -1.68
N ALA A 61 -67.05 19.95 -2.08
CA ALA A 61 -66.56 21.35 -2.07
C ALA A 61 -67.68 22.41 -1.86
N GLY A 62 -67.28 23.64 -1.50
CA GLY A 62 -68.15 24.84 -1.34
C GLY A 62 -68.73 25.05 0.07
N THR A 63 -69.34 26.20 0.42
CA THR A 63 -69.42 27.53 -0.23
C THR A 63 -70.10 28.55 0.72
N ALA A 64 -69.63 29.81 0.76
CA ALA A 64 -70.27 30.99 1.41
C ALA A 64 -70.53 30.85 2.95
N ALA A 65 -70.96 31.82 3.75
CA ALA A 65 -71.25 33.27 3.61
C ALA A 65 -70.99 33.94 5.00
N ASP A 66 -71.13 35.24 5.30
CA ASP A 66 -71.41 36.51 4.59
C ASP A 66 -70.77 37.68 5.41
N GLY A 67 -70.87 38.95 4.97
CA GLY A 67 -70.60 40.12 5.82
C GLY A 67 -70.42 41.43 5.07
N ALA A 68 -71.52 42.12 4.76
CA ALA A 68 -71.48 43.40 4.03
C ALA A 68 -71.22 44.64 4.91
N GLN A 69 -70.51 45.63 4.37
CA GLN A 69 -70.94 47.04 4.47
C GLN A 69 -70.33 47.94 3.36
N ARG A 70 -71.08 48.99 2.99
CA ARG A 70 -70.73 49.95 1.92
C ARG A 70 -69.98 51.17 2.50
N SER A 71 -69.06 51.74 1.72
CA SER A 71 -69.04 53.20 1.51
C SER A 71 -68.34 53.56 0.19
N LEU A 72 -68.71 54.71 -0.39
CA LEU A 72 -68.19 55.19 -1.68
C LEU A 72 -67.07 56.22 -1.47
N ARG A 73 -66.03 56.22 -2.33
CA ARG A 73 -65.91 57.26 -3.39
C ARG A 73 -64.65 57.22 -4.27
N VAL A 74 -64.84 57.72 -5.49
CA VAL A 74 -63.91 58.51 -6.33
C VAL A 74 -62.66 57.81 -6.93
N GLN A 75 -62.39 58.15 -8.19
CA GLN A 75 -61.25 57.69 -8.98
C GLN A 75 -59.96 58.44 -8.60
N GLY A 76 -58.83 57.73 -8.58
CA GLY A 76 -57.49 58.31 -8.45
C GLY A 76 -56.49 57.66 -9.41
N ARG A 77 -56.31 58.23 -10.60
CA ARG A 77 -55.27 57.78 -11.55
C ARG A 77 -53.89 58.17 -11.01
N MET A 78 -53.05 57.20 -10.66
CA MET A 78 -51.60 57.44 -10.61
C MET A 78 -50.81 56.14 -10.84
N GLY A 79 -49.85 56.17 -11.77
CA GLY A 79 -48.99 55.04 -12.07
C GLY A 79 -47.77 54.97 -11.14
N ARG A 80 -47.40 53.74 -10.77
CA ARG A 80 -46.09 53.25 -10.29
C ARG A 80 -46.24 51.72 -10.19
N GLY A 81 -45.33 50.87 -10.67
CA GLY A 81 -43.96 51.10 -11.13
C GLY A 81 -42.99 50.48 -10.12
N THR A 82 -42.34 49.37 -10.50
CA THR A 82 -41.62 48.42 -9.62
C THR A 82 -42.49 47.73 -8.57
N GLY A 83 -42.22 46.49 -8.15
CA GLY A 83 -41.27 45.51 -8.70
C GLY A 83 -41.19 44.25 -7.81
N ILE A 84 -41.50 43.06 -8.36
CA ILE A 84 -41.70 41.80 -7.62
C ILE A 84 -40.36 41.15 -7.15
N LYS A 85 -39.30 41.96 -6.97
CA LYS A 85 -37.90 41.49 -6.86
C LYS A 85 -37.33 41.44 -5.43
N LEU A 86 -38.17 41.46 -4.37
CA LEU A 86 -37.69 41.51 -2.97
C LEU A 86 -38.09 40.34 -2.05
N ALA A 87 -38.75 39.29 -2.58
CA ALA A 87 -38.97 38.04 -1.84
C ALA A 87 -37.86 36.99 -2.10
N TRP A 88 -37.43 36.87 -3.36
CA TRP A 88 -36.57 35.77 -3.84
C TRP A 88 -35.11 35.82 -3.35
N MET A 89 -34.65 36.93 -2.76
CA MET A 89 -33.24 37.08 -2.33
C MET A 89 -32.93 36.51 -0.95
N ARG A 90 -33.93 36.12 -0.14
CA ARG A 90 -33.71 35.58 1.23
C ARG A 90 -33.75 34.05 1.33
N ALA A 91 -34.28 33.34 0.34
CA ALA A 91 -34.26 31.88 0.32
C ALA A 91 -32.90 31.30 -0.12
N LEU A 92 -32.19 32.00 -1.02
CA LEU A 92 -30.86 31.60 -1.51
C LEU A 92 -29.74 31.77 -0.47
N SER A 93 -29.93 32.60 0.55
CA SER A 93 -28.91 32.93 1.56
C SER A 93 -28.64 31.79 2.55
N LEU A 94 -29.58 30.86 2.73
CA LEU A 94 -29.50 29.77 3.72
C LEU A 94 -29.08 28.43 3.10
N GLY A 95 -29.38 28.18 1.82
CA GLY A 95 -28.94 26.96 1.13
C GLY A 95 -27.43 26.90 0.88
N LEU A 96 -26.80 28.05 0.62
CA LEU A 96 -25.39 28.10 0.21
C LEU A 96 -24.41 27.84 1.37
N LEU A 97 -24.80 28.11 2.62
CA LEU A 97 -23.95 27.91 3.80
C LEU A 97 -23.85 26.44 4.23
N ALA A 98 -24.80 25.59 3.83
CA ALA A 98 -24.86 24.18 4.23
C ALA A 98 -23.97 23.27 3.37
N VAL A 99 -23.64 23.68 2.15
CA VAL A 99 -22.89 22.85 1.18
C VAL A 99 -21.36 22.95 1.39
N THR A 100 -20.88 24.07 1.93
CA THR A 100 -19.44 24.30 2.13
C THR A 100 -18.85 23.61 3.36
N PHE A 101 -19.67 23.15 4.31
CA PHE A 101 -19.17 22.56 5.57
C PHE A 101 -18.79 21.07 5.44
N THR A 102 -19.23 20.37 4.38
CA THR A 102 -19.07 18.91 4.23
C THR A 102 -17.69 18.48 3.71
N PHE A 103 -16.81 19.41 3.35
CA PHE A 103 -15.51 19.10 2.70
C PHE A 103 -14.29 19.15 3.65
N ALA A 104 -14.51 19.20 4.97
CA ALA A 104 -13.46 19.52 5.95
C ALA A 104 -13.33 18.53 7.13
N ALA A 105 -13.48 17.21 6.87
CA ALA A 105 -13.31 16.17 7.89
C ALA A 105 -12.75 14.83 7.35
N ALA A 106 -11.88 14.88 6.34
CA ALA A 106 -11.17 13.71 5.78
C ALA A 106 -9.67 13.70 6.13
N VAL A 107 -9.30 14.27 7.28
CA VAL A 107 -7.98 13.99 7.89
C VAL A 107 -8.04 12.55 8.38
N ALA A 108 -7.45 11.64 7.62
CA ALA A 108 -7.25 10.28 8.08
C ALA A 108 -6.42 10.33 9.36
N LEU A 109 -6.97 9.82 10.46
CA LEU A 109 -6.18 9.45 11.61
C LEU A 109 -5.26 8.31 11.16
N ALA A 110 -4.03 8.67 10.79
CA ALA A 110 -2.95 7.71 10.72
C ALA A 110 -2.87 7.05 12.11
N ALA A 111 -3.24 5.77 12.17
CA ALA A 111 -2.93 4.98 13.34
C ALA A 111 -1.40 4.98 13.50
N ASP A 112 -0.93 5.01 14.74
CA ASP A 112 0.50 5.00 15.07
C ASP A 112 1.10 3.63 14.70
N GLU A 113 1.34 3.41 13.41
CA GLU A 113 1.91 2.18 12.89
C GLU A 113 3.38 2.11 13.35
N PRO A 114 3.81 1.02 14.02
CA PRO A 114 5.19 0.93 14.49
C PRO A 114 6.16 1.00 13.31
N ALA A 115 7.13 1.91 13.40
CA ALA A 115 8.20 2.03 12.42
C ALA A 115 8.92 0.68 12.23
N VAL A 116 8.98 0.23 10.97
CA VAL A 116 9.60 -1.05 10.59
C VAL A 116 11.03 -0.89 10.10
N LEU A 117 11.42 0.33 9.68
CA LEU A 117 12.74 0.62 9.15
C LEU A 117 13.23 2.01 9.58
N LYS A 118 14.42 2.05 10.19
CA LYS A 118 15.16 3.30 10.46
C LYS A 118 16.17 3.55 9.33
N ILE A 119 16.34 4.81 8.93
CA ILE A 119 17.37 5.21 7.94
C ILE A 119 18.18 6.39 8.50
N ASP A 120 19.51 6.26 8.50
CA ASP A 120 20.44 7.28 9.00
C ASP A 120 21.76 7.32 8.20
N GLY A 121 22.71 8.14 8.67
CA GLY A 121 23.97 8.43 7.97
C GLY A 121 23.82 9.59 6.97
N ASN A 122 24.42 9.45 5.80
CA ASN A 122 24.48 10.51 4.78
C ASN A 122 23.17 10.61 3.97
N ILE A 123 22.12 11.13 4.60
CA ILE A 123 20.80 11.40 4.00
C ILE A 123 20.49 12.91 3.98
N ALA A 124 19.35 13.33 3.43
CA ALA A 124 18.97 14.74 3.37
C ALA A 124 18.46 15.31 4.71
N SER A 125 18.01 14.46 5.62
CA SER A 125 17.66 14.83 7.00
C SER A 125 18.91 14.88 7.88
N ALA A 126 18.95 15.83 8.83
CA ALA A 126 19.97 15.88 9.87
C ALA A 126 19.74 14.81 10.96
N GLU A 127 18.48 14.48 11.22
CA GLU A 127 18.07 13.44 12.18
C GLU A 127 17.70 12.14 11.46
N PRO A 128 17.88 10.97 12.09
CA PRO A 128 17.43 9.69 11.54
C PRO A 128 15.94 9.67 11.21
N LEU A 129 15.59 9.13 10.04
CA LEU A 129 14.20 8.93 9.63
C LEU A 129 13.72 7.55 10.08
N SER A 130 12.45 7.46 10.48
CA SER A 130 11.75 6.22 10.80
C SER A 130 10.58 6.05 9.84
N LEU A 131 10.50 4.92 9.16
CA LEU A 131 9.46 4.58 8.18
C LEU A 131 8.60 3.42 8.69
N THR A 132 7.29 3.57 8.57
CA THR A 132 6.26 2.54 8.77
C THR A 132 6.19 1.59 7.56
N ARG A 133 5.40 0.51 7.61
CA ARG A 133 5.15 -0.27 6.37
C ARG A 133 4.36 0.59 5.38
N SER A 134 3.38 1.36 5.85
CA SER A 134 2.59 2.27 5.01
C SER A 134 3.46 3.26 4.22
N ASP A 135 4.51 3.83 4.82
CA ASP A 135 5.45 4.71 4.12
C ASP A 135 6.25 3.96 3.04
N LEU A 136 6.72 2.74 3.35
CA LEU A 136 7.42 1.91 2.38
C LEU A 136 6.54 1.48 1.20
N GLU A 137 5.26 1.15 1.44
CA GLU A 137 4.32 0.83 0.37
C GLU A 137 3.94 2.08 -0.46
N ALA A 138 3.95 3.28 0.14
CA ALA A 138 3.68 4.54 -0.54
C ALA A 138 4.83 5.04 -1.44
N ILE A 139 6.08 4.61 -1.21
CA ILE A 139 7.23 4.93 -2.08
C ILE A 139 7.09 4.24 -3.46
N GLY A 140 6.43 3.08 -3.51
CA GLY A 140 6.21 2.28 -4.71
C GLY A 140 6.34 0.79 -4.41
N MET A 141 5.64 -0.08 -5.15
CA MET A 141 5.60 -1.52 -4.89
C MET A 141 5.98 -2.32 -6.13
N HIS A 142 7.01 -3.14 -6.02
CA HIS A 142 7.54 -3.99 -7.08
C HIS A 142 7.57 -5.45 -6.64
N ASP A 143 7.14 -6.34 -7.51
CA ASP A 143 7.23 -7.80 -7.32
C ASP A 143 8.56 -8.34 -7.87
N VAL A 144 9.22 -9.17 -7.07
CA VAL A 144 10.35 -10.03 -7.48
C VAL A 144 9.96 -11.48 -7.24
N VAL A 145 9.86 -12.26 -8.30
CA VAL A 145 9.44 -13.68 -8.25
C VAL A 145 10.69 -14.56 -8.30
N THR A 146 11.07 -15.17 -7.18
CA THR A 146 12.32 -15.93 -7.10
C THR A 146 12.32 -17.07 -6.10
N THR A 147 13.07 -18.13 -6.43
CA THR A 147 13.56 -19.10 -5.43
C THR A 147 14.67 -18.46 -4.59
N THR A 148 15.06 -19.13 -3.50
CA THR A 148 16.02 -18.59 -2.52
C THR A 148 16.92 -19.70 -1.97
N PRO A 149 18.15 -19.43 -1.50
CA PRO A 149 19.08 -20.51 -1.11
C PRO A 149 18.63 -21.32 0.13
N TRP A 150 17.57 -20.88 0.82
CA TRP A 150 16.91 -21.51 1.96
C TRP A 150 15.49 -22.03 1.68
N ASN A 151 14.89 -21.71 0.52
CA ASN A 151 13.61 -22.26 0.05
C ASN A 151 13.65 -22.42 -1.47
N ASP A 152 13.58 -23.67 -1.92
CA ASP A 152 13.67 -24.04 -3.33
C ASP A 152 12.34 -23.79 -4.10
N GLU A 153 11.26 -23.43 -3.40
CA GLU A 153 9.98 -22.99 -3.96
C GLU A 153 10.04 -21.57 -4.53
N LEU A 154 9.43 -21.36 -5.70
CA LEU A 154 9.34 -20.05 -6.36
C LEU A 154 8.38 -19.15 -5.56
N THR A 155 8.91 -18.09 -4.96
CA THR A 155 8.18 -17.21 -4.03
C THR A 155 8.07 -15.79 -4.62
N THR A 156 6.90 -15.17 -4.54
CA THR A 156 6.74 -13.74 -4.87
C THR A 156 7.06 -12.88 -3.66
N TYR A 157 7.94 -11.90 -3.82
CA TYR A 157 8.27 -10.91 -2.80
C TYR A 157 7.89 -9.52 -3.30
N THR A 158 7.17 -8.74 -2.50
CA THR A 158 6.71 -7.40 -2.89
C THR A 158 7.22 -6.33 -1.94
N GLY A 159 7.76 -5.24 -2.48
CA GLY A 159 8.23 -4.08 -1.71
C GLY A 159 8.78 -2.95 -2.59
N PRO A 160 9.14 -1.79 -2.00
CA PRO A 160 9.83 -0.73 -2.72
C PRO A 160 11.26 -1.14 -3.09
N LEU A 161 11.74 -0.63 -4.21
CA LEU A 161 13.12 -0.77 -4.65
C LEU A 161 14.05 0.04 -3.75
N ILE A 162 15.21 -0.52 -3.38
CA ILE A 162 16.17 0.16 -2.49
C ILE A 162 16.58 1.51 -3.09
N ARG A 163 16.83 1.59 -4.40
CA ARG A 163 17.18 2.86 -5.08
C ARG A 163 16.14 3.97 -4.89
N ASP A 164 14.87 3.62 -4.80
CA ASP A 164 13.78 4.60 -4.77
C ASP A 164 13.50 5.04 -3.32
N VAL A 165 13.68 4.14 -2.34
CA VAL A 165 13.75 4.51 -0.91
C VAL A 165 14.96 5.42 -0.64
N LEU A 166 16.11 5.13 -1.24
CA LEU A 166 17.31 5.97 -1.15
C LEU A 166 17.11 7.34 -1.82
N ALA A 167 16.42 7.40 -2.96
CA ALA A 167 16.05 8.66 -3.60
C ALA A 167 15.08 9.48 -2.75
N HIS A 168 14.07 8.83 -2.16
CA HIS A 168 13.06 9.45 -1.29
C HIS A 168 13.69 10.16 -0.08
N VAL A 169 14.68 9.54 0.59
CA VAL A 169 15.40 10.16 1.72
C VAL A 169 16.56 11.09 1.31
N GLY A 170 16.77 11.30 0.00
CA GLY A 170 17.87 12.11 -0.54
C GLY A 170 19.27 11.57 -0.19
N ALA A 171 19.43 10.24 -0.15
CA ALA A 171 20.66 9.56 0.24
C ALA A 171 21.86 9.89 -0.66
N LYS A 172 23.03 9.96 -0.03
CA LYS A 172 24.33 10.23 -0.66
C LYS A 172 25.39 9.26 -0.13
N GLY A 173 26.49 9.12 -0.85
CA GLY A 173 27.51 8.11 -0.57
C GLY A 173 27.24 6.79 -1.30
N ASP A 174 28.07 5.80 -0.99
CA ASP A 174 28.37 4.69 -1.90
C ASP A 174 28.26 3.31 -1.25
N SER A 175 28.07 3.25 0.08
CA SER A 175 27.90 2.00 0.83
C SER A 175 26.71 2.07 1.78
N ILE A 176 25.97 0.96 1.84
CA ILE A 176 24.80 0.77 2.69
C ILE A 176 25.17 -0.24 3.75
N VAL A 177 25.13 0.15 5.02
CA VAL A 177 25.25 -0.77 6.15
C VAL A 177 23.84 -1.14 6.59
N ALA A 178 23.41 -2.35 6.28
CA ALA A 178 22.10 -2.86 6.63
C ALA A 178 22.15 -3.65 7.95
N VAL A 179 21.16 -3.43 8.81
CA VAL A 179 21.11 -3.93 10.20
C VAL A 179 19.78 -4.64 10.46
N ALA A 180 19.82 -5.81 11.08
CA ALA A 180 18.64 -6.57 11.49
C ALA A 180 18.27 -6.39 12.97
N LEU A 181 17.05 -6.79 13.34
CA LEU A 181 16.53 -6.79 14.73
C LEU A 181 17.40 -7.57 15.74
N ASN A 182 18.26 -8.47 15.28
CA ASN A 182 19.21 -9.24 16.11
C ASN A 182 20.64 -8.64 16.10
N ASN A 183 20.80 -7.40 15.65
CA ASN A 183 22.07 -6.69 15.45
C ASN A 183 23.04 -7.32 14.43
N TYR A 184 22.62 -8.32 13.65
CA TYR A 184 23.39 -8.78 12.49
C TYR A 184 23.52 -7.63 11.46
N ARG A 185 24.68 -7.56 10.80
CA ARG A 185 25.02 -6.48 9.85
C ARG A 185 25.60 -7.03 8.57
N VAL A 186 25.21 -6.44 7.45
CA VAL A 186 25.79 -6.67 6.12
C VAL A 186 26.11 -5.33 5.46
N VAL A 187 27.08 -5.33 4.55
CA VAL A 187 27.46 -4.15 3.77
C VAL A 187 27.37 -4.47 2.28
N PHE A 188 26.70 -3.60 1.54
CA PHE A 188 26.63 -3.66 0.08
C PHE A 188 26.76 -2.27 -0.53
N PRO A 189 27.35 -2.13 -1.72
CA PRO A 189 27.52 -0.84 -2.35
C PRO A 189 26.17 -0.32 -2.89
N VAL A 190 26.01 1.00 -2.92
CA VAL A 190 24.84 1.66 -3.53
C VAL A 190 24.72 1.33 -5.02
N SER A 191 25.81 0.93 -5.68
CA SER A 191 25.80 0.43 -7.05
C SER A 191 24.92 -0.81 -7.24
N ASP A 192 24.81 -1.72 -6.26
CA ASP A 192 23.96 -2.92 -6.38
C ASP A 192 22.48 -2.53 -6.55
N ALA A 193 22.01 -1.56 -5.76
CA ALA A 193 20.64 -1.04 -5.83
C ALA A 193 20.36 -0.24 -7.11
N ARG A 194 21.41 0.25 -7.80
CA ARG A 194 21.30 0.94 -9.10
C ARG A 194 21.40 -0.02 -10.29
N ALA A 195 22.15 -1.11 -10.17
CA ALA A 195 22.38 -2.10 -11.23
C ALA A 195 21.29 -3.18 -11.28
N TYR A 196 20.64 -3.46 -10.15
CA TYR A 196 19.66 -4.54 -9.99
C TYR A 196 18.37 -4.04 -9.31
N ASP A 197 17.28 -4.74 -9.56
CA ASP A 197 15.97 -4.49 -8.96
C ASP A 197 15.87 -5.09 -7.55
N VAL A 198 16.76 -4.62 -6.67
CA VAL A 198 16.82 -5.06 -5.26
C VAL A 198 15.68 -4.39 -4.48
N ILE A 199 14.80 -5.18 -3.88
CA ILE A 199 13.64 -4.68 -3.12
C ILE A 199 13.81 -4.85 -1.60
N LEU A 200 13.16 -3.96 -0.85
CA LEU A 200 12.85 -4.09 0.56
C LEU A 200 11.49 -4.77 0.71
N ALA A 201 11.47 -6.10 0.56
CA ALA A 201 10.24 -6.88 0.61
C ALA A 201 9.53 -6.73 1.98
N VAL A 202 8.32 -6.19 1.94
CA VAL A 202 7.39 -6.02 3.09
C VAL A 202 6.23 -7.03 3.04
N ARG A 203 6.02 -7.68 1.90
CA ARG A 203 5.05 -8.76 1.66
C ARG A 203 5.69 -9.98 1.02
N VAL A 204 5.10 -11.15 1.24
CA VAL A 204 5.44 -12.43 0.61
C VAL A 204 4.17 -13.12 0.15
N ASN A 205 4.12 -13.52 -1.13
CA ASN A 205 2.92 -14.07 -1.78
C ASN A 205 1.65 -13.22 -1.55
N GLY A 206 1.80 -11.88 -1.53
CA GLY A 206 0.74 -10.89 -1.27
C GLY A 206 0.53 -10.49 0.19
N GLU A 207 0.89 -11.37 1.14
CA GLU A 207 0.64 -11.18 2.58
C GLU A 207 1.75 -10.42 3.30
N PRO A 208 1.45 -9.53 4.28
CA PRO A 208 2.47 -8.81 5.06
C PRO A 208 3.40 -9.74 5.85
N ILE A 209 4.71 -9.52 5.78
CA ILE A 209 5.68 -10.39 6.47
C ILE A 209 5.69 -10.10 7.98
N GLY A 210 5.35 -11.10 8.78
CA GLY A 210 5.45 -11.05 10.24
C GLY A 210 6.88 -11.15 10.76
N VAL A 211 7.15 -10.63 11.96
CA VAL A 211 8.49 -10.69 12.59
C VAL A 211 8.97 -12.12 12.78
N ARG A 212 8.06 -13.03 13.17
CA ARG A 212 8.32 -14.46 13.38
C ARG A 212 8.70 -15.17 12.08
N ASP A 213 8.17 -14.67 10.96
CA ASP A 213 8.33 -15.21 9.60
C ASP A 213 9.53 -14.60 8.86
N ARG A 214 10.38 -13.89 9.61
CA ARG A 214 11.62 -13.20 9.19
C ARG A 214 11.42 -11.80 8.57
N GLY A 215 10.26 -11.19 8.80
CA GLY A 215 9.98 -9.77 8.57
C GLY A 215 10.43 -8.88 9.75
N PRO A 216 10.05 -7.58 9.78
CA PRO A 216 9.03 -6.96 8.94
C PRO A 216 9.50 -6.63 7.52
N VAL A 217 10.80 -6.42 7.32
CA VAL A 217 11.42 -6.08 6.03
C VAL A 217 12.53 -7.09 5.71
N ARG A 218 12.69 -7.45 4.43
CA ARG A 218 13.75 -8.35 3.92
C ARG A 218 14.40 -7.77 2.66
N VAL A 219 15.72 -7.85 2.55
CA VAL A 219 16.42 -7.51 1.29
C VAL A 219 16.33 -8.71 0.34
N ILE A 220 15.80 -8.50 -0.87
CA ILE A 220 15.64 -9.55 -1.89
C ILE A 220 16.25 -9.07 -3.22
N TYR A 221 17.05 -9.94 -3.84
CA TYR A 221 17.65 -9.73 -5.17
C TYR A 221 16.92 -10.61 -6.21
N PRO A 222 16.85 -10.22 -7.50
CA PRO A 222 16.20 -11.00 -8.56
C PRO A 222 17.07 -12.19 -9.06
N TRP A 223 17.36 -13.15 -8.17
CA TRP A 223 18.22 -14.32 -8.45
C TRP A 223 17.71 -15.23 -9.57
N SER A 224 16.40 -15.27 -9.79
CA SER A 224 15.80 -16.12 -10.83
C SER A 224 16.00 -15.54 -12.23
N GLU A 225 16.02 -14.21 -12.36
CA GLU A 225 16.24 -13.49 -13.63
C GLU A 225 17.71 -13.36 -14.01
N ARG A 226 18.61 -13.27 -13.01
CA ARG A 226 20.04 -12.95 -13.21
C ARG A 226 20.95 -14.00 -12.58
N GLU A 227 21.61 -14.79 -13.42
CA GLU A 227 22.52 -15.85 -12.98
C GLU A 227 23.77 -15.31 -12.26
N GLU A 228 24.26 -14.13 -12.65
CA GLU A 228 25.35 -13.40 -11.97
C GLU A 228 25.08 -13.15 -10.46
N LEU A 229 23.80 -13.04 -10.08
CA LEU A 229 23.39 -12.84 -8.69
C LEU A 229 23.42 -14.14 -7.87
N ARG A 230 23.55 -15.32 -8.50
CA ARG A 230 23.46 -16.64 -7.84
C ARG A 230 24.75 -17.03 -7.09
N SER A 231 25.33 -16.10 -6.33
CA SER A 231 26.59 -16.28 -5.59
C SER A 231 26.45 -15.95 -4.10
N GLU A 232 27.35 -16.51 -3.29
CA GLU A 232 27.37 -16.32 -1.82
C GLU A 232 27.46 -14.85 -1.39
N ILE A 233 28.02 -13.97 -2.24
CA ILE A 233 28.08 -12.52 -2.02
C ILE A 233 26.67 -11.93 -1.97
N TYR A 234 25.82 -12.18 -2.95
CA TYR A 234 24.46 -11.64 -2.96
C TYR A 234 23.51 -12.38 -2.01
N TYR A 235 23.73 -13.68 -1.80
CA TYR A 235 22.99 -14.44 -0.78
C TYR A 235 23.27 -13.96 0.66
N SER A 236 24.53 -13.61 0.97
CA SER A 236 24.86 -13.04 2.29
C SER A 236 24.37 -11.60 2.47
N ARG A 237 24.22 -10.82 1.37
CA ARG A 237 23.61 -9.47 1.39
C ARG A 237 22.09 -9.46 1.59
N ALA A 238 21.40 -10.59 1.39
CA ALA A 238 19.94 -10.71 1.54
C ALA A 238 19.49 -10.86 3.01
N ILE A 239 19.77 -9.82 3.79
CA ILE A 239 19.45 -9.75 5.21
C ILE A 239 17.94 -9.80 5.48
N TRP A 240 17.58 -10.52 6.54
CA TRP A 240 16.22 -10.66 7.06
C TRP A 240 16.00 -9.84 8.31
N GLN A 241 14.74 -9.63 8.69
CA GLN A 241 14.37 -8.83 9.87
C GLN A 241 15.05 -7.45 9.87
N LEU A 242 15.19 -6.85 8.68
CA LEU A 242 15.86 -5.57 8.49
C LEU A 242 15.13 -4.50 9.31
N SER A 243 15.90 -3.73 10.09
CA SER A 243 15.42 -2.67 10.97
C SER A 243 16.18 -1.36 10.80
N GLY A 244 17.36 -1.37 10.17
CA GLY A 244 18.16 -0.17 9.95
C GLY A 244 18.94 -0.18 8.63
N LEU A 245 19.02 0.97 7.95
CA LEU A 245 19.95 1.27 6.86
C LEU A 245 20.78 2.52 7.20
N THR A 246 22.08 2.37 7.36
CA THR A 246 23.01 3.51 7.54
C THR A 246 23.76 3.77 6.22
N LEU A 247 23.68 5.01 5.72
CA LEU A 247 24.36 5.44 4.50
C LEU A 247 25.75 5.99 4.80
N ALA A 248 26.77 5.36 4.21
CA ALA A 248 28.16 5.77 4.35
C ALA A 248 28.72 6.33 3.04
N GLY A 249 29.56 7.36 3.15
CA GLY A 249 30.53 7.68 2.10
C GLY A 249 31.55 6.55 1.93
N GLN A 250 32.47 6.69 0.97
CA GLN A 250 33.59 5.76 0.79
C GLN A 250 34.25 5.42 2.14
N ALA A 251 34.34 4.12 2.44
CA ALA A 251 35.16 3.65 3.55
C ALA A 251 36.63 3.82 3.14
N THR A 252 37.28 4.88 3.63
CA THR A 252 38.75 4.99 3.60
C THR A 252 39.32 3.77 4.31
N GLN A 253 40.09 2.97 3.57
CA GLN A 253 40.72 1.72 4.05
C GLN A 253 41.99 2.01 4.88
#